data_AF-A0A2D9WZT7-F1
#
_entry.id   AF-A0A2D9WZT7-F1
#
_cell.length_a   1.000
_cell.length_b   1.000
_cell.length_c   1.000
_cell.angle_alpha   90.00
_cell.angle_beta   90.00
_cell.angle_gamma   90.00
#
_symmetry.space_group_name_H-M   'P 1'
#
loop_
_entity.id
_entity.type
_entity.pdbx_description
1 polymer ?
#
loop_
_entity_poly.entity_id
_entity_poly.type
_entity_poly.pdbx_seq_one_letter_code
_entity_poly.pdbx_strand_id
1 'polypeptide(L)'
;MFTLEFTMSVQTARKVALAYWGFSKKASSRAKSGVDIDIIKGNNSVELTEQAPSIQKFAKHVDKSWEDYTGYIGKYGRIPFEALVDIAGQAKSSNENIGKSDMEEVEKWSKLLIDSNSNYFIARAKHKGTLLQVLINTKN
;
A
#
# COMPACT_ATOMS: atom_id res chain seq x y z
N MET A 1 25.55 3.45 -8.93
CA MET A 1 25.41 2.89 -7.56
C MET A 1 23.95 3.05 -7.09
N PHE A 2 23.00 2.36 -7.74
CA PHE A 2 21.55 2.49 -7.46
C PHE A 2 20.84 1.14 -7.24
N THR A 3 21.54 0.02 -7.45
CA THR A 3 20.96 -1.32 -7.51
C THR A 3 20.77 -1.97 -6.13
N LEU A 4 21.55 -1.56 -5.11
CA LEU A 4 21.49 -2.15 -3.77
C LEU A 4 20.33 -1.60 -2.93
N GLU A 5 20.09 -0.29 -2.93
CA GLU A 5 18.94 0.27 -2.20
C GLU A 5 17.61 -0.16 -2.80
N PHE A 6 17.56 -0.27 -4.13
CA PHE A 6 16.40 -0.75 -4.88
C PHE A 6 15.98 -2.17 -4.50
N THR A 7 16.95 -3.08 -4.35
CA THR A 7 16.67 -4.47 -3.96
C THR A 7 16.31 -4.57 -2.49
N MET A 8 16.89 -3.73 -1.62
CA MET A 8 16.56 -3.69 -0.19
C MET A 8 15.13 -3.18 0.08
N SER A 9 14.64 -2.16 -0.63
CA SER A 9 13.29 -1.63 -0.41
C SER A 9 12.20 -2.64 -0.80
N VAL A 10 12.36 -3.32 -1.95
CA VAL A 10 11.43 -4.37 -2.41
C VAL A 10 11.42 -5.56 -1.45
N GLN A 11 12.60 -5.97 -0.98
CA GLN A 11 12.69 -7.03 0.03
C GLN A 11 12.04 -6.62 1.36
N THR A 12 12.15 -5.35 1.74
CA THR A 12 11.49 -4.82 2.95
C THR A 12 9.98 -4.87 2.79
N ALA A 13 9.44 -4.35 1.69
CA ALA A 13 8.00 -4.44 1.38
C ALA A 13 7.50 -5.89 1.42
N ARG A 14 8.24 -6.83 0.81
CA ARG A 14 7.91 -8.26 0.86
C ARG A 14 7.82 -8.80 2.28
N LYS A 15 8.81 -8.49 3.13
CA LYS A 15 8.81 -8.99 4.51
C LYS A 15 7.73 -8.34 5.37
N VAL A 16 7.42 -7.06 5.14
CA VAL A 16 6.30 -6.36 5.80
C VAL A 16 4.98 -7.03 5.45
N ALA A 17 4.72 -7.29 4.16
CA ALA A 17 3.52 -7.98 3.71
C ALA A 17 3.37 -9.38 4.35
N LEU A 18 4.46 -10.15 4.35
CA LEU A 18 4.49 -11.48 4.95
C LEU A 18 4.15 -11.47 6.44
N ALA A 19 4.70 -10.50 7.18
CA ALA A 19 4.42 -10.37 8.60
C ALA A 19 2.98 -9.89 8.84
N TYR A 20 2.47 -9.00 7.99
CA TYR A 20 1.11 -8.49 8.08
C TYR A 20 0.06 -9.58 7.88
N TRP A 21 0.26 -10.45 6.90
CA TRP A 21 -0.63 -11.59 6.67
C TRP A 21 -0.35 -12.81 7.57
N GLY A 22 0.60 -12.71 8.52
CA GLY A 22 0.93 -13.79 9.45
C GLY A 22 1.67 -14.98 8.82
N PHE A 23 2.14 -14.85 7.58
CA PHE A 23 3.00 -15.86 6.92
C PHE A 23 4.43 -15.90 7.48
N SER A 24 4.80 -14.86 8.24
CA SER A 24 6.08 -14.71 8.91
C SER A 24 5.89 -14.13 10.31
N LYS A 25 6.77 -14.49 11.24
CA LYS A 25 6.69 -14.00 12.63
C LYS A 25 6.99 -12.51 12.76
N LYS A 26 7.85 -11.95 11.89
CA LYS A 26 8.31 -10.55 11.90
C LYS A 26 8.71 -10.12 10.49
N ALA A 27 8.72 -8.82 10.19
CA ALA A 27 9.21 -8.26 8.92
C ALA A 27 10.73 -8.45 8.67
N SER A 28 11.43 -9.21 9.50
CA SER A 28 12.81 -9.66 9.27
C SER A 28 12.90 -11.15 8.92
N SER A 29 11.82 -11.92 9.11
CA SER A 29 11.81 -13.38 9.04
C SER A 29 11.37 -13.89 7.66
N ARG A 30 11.92 -15.04 7.24
CA ARG A 30 11.58 -15.69 5.95
C ARG A 30 10.17 -16.29 6.01
N ALA A 31 9.46 -16.23 4.88
CA ALA A 31 8.15 -16.84 4.72
C ALA A 31 8.21 -18.37 4.91
N LYS A 32 7.10 -18.98 5.38
CA LYS A 32 6.88 -20.41 5.17
C LYS A 32 6.73 -20.71 3.67
N SER A 33 7.25 -21.84 3.21
CA SER A 33 7.15 -22.31 1.82
C SER A 33 5.69 -22.31 1.33
N GLY A 34 5.46 -21.92 0.06
CA GLY A 34 4.16 -22.07 -0.61
C GLY A 34 3.26 -20.81 -0.71
N VAL A 35 3.75 -19.62 -0.32
CA VAL A 35 3.03 -18.36 -0.60
C VAL A 35 3.79 -17.55 -1.64
N ASP A 36 3.20 -17.43 -2.83
CA ASP A 36 3.70 -16.52 -3.85
C ASP A 36 3.20 -15.09 -3.58
N ILE A 37 4.12 -14.14 -3.58
CA ILE A 37 3.86 -12.74 -3.26
C ILE A 37 4.45 -11.90 -4.36
N ASP A 38 3.58 -11.13 -4.99
CA ASP A 38 3.92 -10.13 -5.97
C ASP A 38 4.10 -8.77 -5.27
N ILE A 39 5.19 -8.09 -5.58
CA ILE A 39 5.49 -6.74 -5.06
C ILE A 39 5.55 -5.80 -6.23
N ILE A 40 4.52 -4.98 -6.34
CA ILE A 40 4.37 -3.99 -7.38
C ILE A 40 4.99 -2.69 -6.88
N LYS A 41 5.97 -2.19 -7.63
CA LYS A 41 6.64 -0.92 -7.40
C LYS A 41 6.22 0.07 -8.48
N GLY A 42 6.02 1.32 -8.11
CA GLY A 42 5.76 2.36 -9.10
C GLY A 42 7.03 2.90 -9.76
N ASN A 43 6.81 3.71 -10.79
CA ASN A 43 7.85 4.17 -11.72
C ASN A 43 8.26 5.64 -11.53
N ASN A 44 7.74 6.34 -10.53
CA ASN A 44 7.92 7.80 -10.33
C ASN A 44 7.50 8.64 -11.55
N SER A 45 6.52 8.19 -12.35
CA SER A 45 6.07 8.91 -13.56
C SER A 45 4.86 9.80 -13.34
N VAL A 46 4.33 9.89 -12.12
CA VAL A 46 3.08 10.61 -11.83
C VAL A 46 3.32 11.74 -10.84
N GLU A 47 2.90 12.95 -11.21
CA GLU A 47 2.75 14.06 -10.27
C GLU A 47 1.31 14.13 -9.75
N LEU A 48 1.11 13.94 -8.45
CA LEU A 48 -0.23 13.91 -7.84
C LEU A 48 -0.97 15.24 -7.94
N THR A 49 -0.26 16.36 -8.05
CA THR A 49 -0.82 17.71 -8.19
C THR A 49 -1.62 17.90 -9.47
N GLU A 50 -1.36 17.10 -10.51
CA GLU A 50 -2.09 17.12 -11.78
C GLU A 50 -3.31 16.18 -11.79
N GLN A 51 -3.45 15.34 -10.77
CA GLN A 51 -4.55 14.38 -10.67
C GLN A 51 -5.83 15.03 -10.15
N ALA A 52 -6.96 14.34 -10.31
CA ALA A 52 -8.26 14.81 -9.84
C ALA A 52 -8.23 15.17 -8.33
N PRO A 53 -9.00 16.18 -7.89
CA PRO A 53 -9.01 16.61 -6.48
C PRO A 53 -9.32 15.49 -5.48
N SER A 54 -10.14 14.52 -5.85
CA SER A 54 -10.43 13.33 -5.05
C SER A 54 -9.19 12.45 -4.83
N ILE A 55 -8.35 12.28 -5.85
CA ILE A 55 -7.10 11.51 -5.78
C ILE A 55 -6.09 12.25 -4.91
N GLN A 56 -6.02 13.58 -5.02
CA GLN A 56 -5.18 14.40 -4.15
C GLN A 56 -5.61 14.30 -2.68
N LYS A 57 -6.93 14.34 -2.41
CA LYS A 57 -7.48 14.12 -1.06
C LYS A 57 -7.16 12.72 -0.56
N PHE A 58 -7.35 11.71 -1.39
CA PHE A 58 -7.04 10.31 -1.07
C PHE A 58 -5.58 10.16 -0.66
N ALA A 59 -4.65 10.68 -1.46
CA ALA A 59 -3.22 10.68 -1.15
C ALA A 59 -2.92 11.33 0.21
N LYS A 60 -3.55 12.48 0.51
CA LYS A 60 -3.40 13.17 1.80
C LYS A 60 -3.97 12.37 2.96
N HIS A 61 -5.10 11.69 2.79
CA HIS A 61 -5.67 10.84 3.83
C HIS A 61 -4.79 9.61 4.08
N VAL A 62 -4.27 8.98 3.03
CA VAL A 62 -3.31 7.86 3.14
C VAL A 62 -2.05 8.29 3.89
N ASP A 63 -1.48 9.45 3.54
CA ASP A 63 -0.27 9.97 4.19
C ASP A 63 -0.46 10.20 5.69
N LYS A 64 -1.63 10.72 6.10
CA LYS A 64 -1.99 10.89 7.51
C LYS A 64 -2.31 9.59 8.24
N SER A 65 -2.78 8.58 7.51
CA SER A 65 -3.24 7.33 8.11
C SER A 65 -2.07 6.43 8.51
N TRP A 66 -0.84 6.65 7.99
CA TRP A 66 0.26 5.73 8.22
C TRP A 66 0.49 5.39 9.69
N GLU A 67 0.43 6.37 10.58
CA GLU A 67 0.64 6.19 12.02
C GLU A 67 -0.30 5.13 12.63
N ASP A 68 -1.59 5.17 12.25
CA ASP A 68 -2.60 4.18 12.67
C ASP A 68 -2.28 2.76 12.16
N TYR A 69 -1.54 2.68 11.05
CA TYR A 69 -1.17 1.44 10.37
C TYR A 69 0.30 1.04 10.57
N THR A 70 1.01 1.66 11.52
CA THR A 70 2.42 1.37 11.80
C THR A 70 2.62 0.36 12.97
N GLY A 71 1.60 0.02 13.78
CA GLY A 71 1.60 -0.97 14.91
C GLY A 71 2.76 -2.02 15.12
N TYR A 72 2.46 -3.32 15.22
CA TYR A 72 3.42 -4.35 15.71
C TYR A 72 4.49 -4.85 14.71
N ILE A 73 4.42 -4.46 13.43
CA ILE A 73 5.32 -4.94 12.35
C ILE A 73 6.40 -3.88 12.09
N GLY A 74 7.00 -3.36 13.16
CA GLY A 74 8.03 -2.34 13.11
C GLY A 74 7.53 -0.99 12.57
N LYS A 75 8.44 -0.16 12.08
CA LYS A 75 8.23 1.24 11.69
C LYS A 75 7.62 1.47 10.29
N TYR A 76 7.17 0.42 9.63
CA TYR A 76 6.67 0.49 8.25
C TYR A 76 5.14 0.50 8.21
N GLY A 77 4.57 1.47 7.50
CA GLY A 77 3.13 1.61 7.34
C GLY A 77 2.54 0.52 6.44
N ARG A 78 1.35 0.01 6.79
CA ARG A 78 0.63 -1.00 5.99
C ARG A 78 -0.89 -0.82 6.02
N ILE A 79 -1.46 -0.32 4.94
CA ILE A 79 -2.91 -0.10 4.86
C ILE A 79 -3.52 -1.20 4.00
N PRO A 80 -4.42 -2.05 4.55
CA PRO A 80 -5.15 -3.03 3.73
C PRO A 80 -6.04 -2.31 2.71
N PHE A 81 -6.24 -2.93 1.54
CA PHE A 81 -7.05 -2.33 0.49
C PHE A 81 -8.50 -2.09 0.93
N GLU A 82 -9.02 -2.93 1.82
CA GLU A 82 -10.33 -2.76 2.45
C GLU A 82 -10.42 -1.43 3.20
N ALA A 83 -9.39 -1.04 3.95
CA ALA A 83 -9.36 0.27 4.61
C ALA A 83 -9.15 1.42 3.62
N LEU A 84 -8.43 1.18 2.52
CA LEU A 84 -8.29 2.18 1.46
C LEU A 84 -9.62 2.45 0.74
N VAL A 85 -10.56 1.50 0.69
CA VAL A 85 -11.93 1.73 0.18
C VAL A 85 -12.64 2.78 1.02
N ASP A 86 -12.55 2.68 2.35
CA ASP A 86 -13.14 3.67 3.26
C ASP A 86 -12.47 5.04 3.08
N ILE A 87 -11.14 5.07 3.00
CA ILE A 87 -10.37 6.30 2.77
C ILE A 87 -10.72 6.95 1.42
N ALA A 88 -10.90 6.15 0.36
CA ALA A 88 -11.32 6.62 -0.95
C ALA A 88 -12.77 7.15 -0.93
N GLY A 89 -13.67 6.49 -0.19
CA GLY A 89 -15.01 6.98 0.07
C GLY A 89 -15.01 8.35 0.76
N GLN A 90 -14.19 8.52 1.78
CA GLN A 90 -14.00 9.80 2.48
C GLN A 90 -13.42 10.88 1.54
N ALA A 91 -12.44 10.54 0.71
CA ALA A 91 -11.84 11.47 -0.24
C ALA A 91 -12.81 11.96 -1.32
N LYS A 92 -13.78 11.10 -1.70
CA LYS A 92 -14.88 11.42 -2.63
C LYS A 92 -16.04 12.14 -1.96
N SER A 93 -16.14 12.05 -0.64
CA SER A 93 -17.25 12.65 0.10
C SER A 93 -17.19 14.17 -0.02
N SER A 94 -18.35 14.75 -0.30
CA SER A 94 -18.61 16.19 -0.19
C SER A 94 -19.52 16.42 1.02
N ASN A 95 -19.68 17.68 1.43
CA ASN A 95 -20.53 18.02 2.59
C ASN A 95 -21.98 17.48 2.48
N GLU A 96 -22.43 17.14 1.27
CA GLU A 96 -23.81 16.71 1.00
C GLU A 96 -23.94 15.23 0.61
N ASN A 97 -22.85 14.51 0.35
CA ASN A 97 -22.91 13.09 -0.06
C ASN A 97 -21.71 12.27 0.42
N ILE A 98 -21.99 11.10 1.01
CA ILE A 98 -20.96 10.09 1.30
C ILE A 98 -20.54 9.44 -0.02
N GLY A 99 -19.28 9.62 -0.38
CA GLY A 99 -18.69 8.95 -1.53
C GLY A 99 -18.60 7.44 -1.30
N LYS A 100 -18.93 6.64 -2.32
CA LYS A 100 -18.67 5.20 -2.34
C LYS A 100 -17.45 4.93 -3.21
N SER A 101 -16.62 4.00 -2.77
CA SER A 101 -15.48 3.48 -3.53
C SER A 101 -15.54 1.95 -3.53
N ASP A 102 -14.73 1.33 -4.38
CA ASP A 102 -14.62 -0.11 -4.52
C ASP A 102 -13.16 -0.51 -4.70
N MET A 103 -12.91 -1.82 -4.70
CA MET A 103 -11.56 -2.38 -4.80
C MET A 103 -10.87 -2.04 -6.13
N GLU A 104 -11.62 -1.91 -7.24
CA GLU A 104 -11.05 -1.60 -8.55
C GLU A 104 -10.57 -0.15 -8.61
N GLU A 105 -11.37 0.78 -8.07
CA GLU A 105 -11.01 2.19 -7.96
C GLU A 105 -9.79 2.38 -7.05
N VAL A 106 -9.78 1.74 -5.88
CA VAL A 106 -8.66 1.77 -4.94
C VAL A 106 -7.39 1.19 -5.56
N GLU A 107 -7.47 0.12 -6.36
CA GLU A 107 -6.31 -0.43 -7.05
C GLU A 107 -5.70 0.59 -8.03
N LYS A 108 -6.55 1.27 -8.82
CA LYS A 108 -6.10 2.33 -9.73
C LYS A 108 -5.47 3.50 -8.96
N TRP A 109 -6.10 3.97 -7.89
CA TRP A 109 -5.61 5.11 -7.12
C TRP A 109 -4.33 4.76 -6.35
N SER A 110 -4.25 3.56 -5.78
CA SER A 110 -3.03 3.05 -5.13
C SER A 110 -1.89 2.92 -6.13
N LYS A 111 -2.17 2.53 -7.38
CA LYS A 111 -1.17 2.52 -8.44
C LYS A 111 -0.61 3.92 -8.73
N LEU A 112 -1.47 4.94 -8.79
CA LEU A 112 -1.02 6.33 -8.91
C LEU A 112 -0.16 6.76 -7.71
N LEU A 113 -0.48 6.31 -6.49
CA LEU A 113 0.33 6.60 -5.31
C LEU A 113 1.74 6.01 -5.42
N ILE A 114 1.87 4.72 -5.79
CA ILE A 114 3.21 4.11 -5.95
C ILE A 114 3.97 4.73 -7.13
N ASP A 115 3.27 5.11 -8.20
CA ASP A 115 3.86 5.78 -9.36
C ASP A 115 4.27 7.24 -9.06
N SER A 116 3.83 7.79 -7.93
CA SER A 116 4.24 9.12 -7.45
C SER A 116 5.24 9.10 -6.29
N ASN A 117 5.42 7.95 -5.64
CA ASN A 117 6.26 7.82 -4.46
C ASN A 117 7.04 6.49 -4.44
N SER A 118 8.35 6.60 -4.64
CA SER A 118 9.29 5.47 -4.66
C SER A 118 9.35 4.62 -3.38
N ASN A 119 8.84 5.13 -2.24
CA ASN A 119 8.80 4.40 -0.98
C ASN A 119 7.54 3.55 -0.81
N TYR A 120 6.54 3.73 -1.69
CA TYR A 120 5.27 3.03 -1.62
C TYR A 120 5.28 1.81 -2.53
N PHE A 121 4.67 0.73 -2.04
CA PHE A 121 4.60 -0.56 -2.73
C PHE A 121 3.22 -1.15 -2.55
N ILE A 122 2.74 -1.88 -3.55
CA ILE A 122 1.57 -2.75 -3.39
C ILE A 122 2.09 -4.18 -3.25
N ALA A 123 1.74 -4.85 -2.16
CA ALA A 123 1.95 -6.28 -2.05
C ALA A 123 0.65 -7.02 -2.32
N ARG A 124 0.74 -8.07 -3.14
CA ARG A 124 -0.39 -8.90 -3.53
C ARG A 124 -0.06 -10.38 -3.38
N ALA A 125 -0.99 -11.14 -2.83
CA ALA A 125 -0.89 -12.59 -2.73
C ALA A 125 -2.26 -13.24 -2.92
N LYS A 126 -2.28 -14.48 -3.42
CA LYS A 126 -3.48 -15.32 -3.42
C LYS A 126 -3.28 -16.44 -2.43
N HIS A 127 -4.13 -16.53 -1.41
CA HIS A 127 -4.04 -17.55 -0.39
C HIS A 127 -5.42 -18.16 -0.11
N LYS A 128 -5.54 -19.48 -0.27
CA LYS A 128 -6.79 -20.24 -0.02
C LYS A 128 -8.04 -19.67 -0.72
N GLY A 129 -7.87 -19.11 -1.93
CA GLY A 129 -8.97 -18.52 -2.70
C GLY A 129 -9.23 -17.03 -2.42
N THR A 130 -8.63 -16.47 -1.38
CA THR A 130 -8.72 -15.04 -1.05
C THR A 130 -7.56 -14.26 -1.68
N LEU A 131 -7.89 -13.12 -2.29
CA LEU A 131 -6.91 -12.14 -2.74
C LEU A 131 -6.55 -11.24 -1.56
N LEU A 132 -5.26 -11.16 -1.24
CA LEU A 132 -4.72 -10.31 -0.20
C LEU A 132 -3.98 -9.15 -0.86
N GLN A 133 -4.34 -7.92 -0.51
CA GLN A 133 -3.71 -6.71 -1.02
C GLN A 133 -3.46 -5.71 0.11
N VAL A 134 -2.26 -5.12 0.11
CA VAL A 134 -1.87 -4.12 1.11
C VAL A 134 -0.95 -3.09 0.47
N LEU A 135 -1.20 -1.81 0.76
CA LEU A 135 -0.31 -0.71 0.42
C LEU A 135 0.71 -0.54 1.54
N ILE A 136 1.99 -0.50 1.18
CA ILE A 136 3.11 -0.49 2.12
C ILE A 136 3.92 0.76 1.94
N ASN A 137 4.25 1.43 3.04
CA ASN A 137 5.22 2.50 3.09
C ASN A 137 6.51 2.00 3.73
N THR A 138 7.59 1.98 2.94
CA THR A 138 8.93 1.57 3.37
C THR A 138 9.80 2.75 3.85
N LYS A 139 9.29 3.98 3.75
CA LYS A 139 9.96 5.15 4.28
C LYS A 139 10.04 4.98 5.80
N ASN A 140 11.23 5.22 6.32
CA ASN A 140 11.51 5.21 7.75
C ASN A 140 12.21 6.50 8.15
#